data_AF-A0AA43ZCJ7-F1
#
_entry.id   AF-A0AA43ZCJ7-F1
#
_cell.length_a   1.000
_cell.length_b   1.000
_cell.length_c   1.000
_cell.angle_alpha   90.00
_cell.angle_beta   90.00
_cell.angle_gamma   90.00
#
_symmetry.space_group_name_H-M   'P 1'
#
loop_
_entity.id
_entity.type
_entity.pdbx_description
1 polymer ?
#
loop_
_entity_poly.entity_id
_entity_poly.type
_entity_poly.pdbx_seq_one_letter_code
_entity_poly.pdbx_strand_id
1 'polypeptide(L)'
;MPVKRRKSKRMATASLETWELYLECGTDYFDDLADAGIAPKGERPSDDIARAAWLAYADELLDRWRSSRHVEQGVPWALERFGDPRVRRRR
;
A
#
# COMPACT_ATOMS: atom_id res chain seq x y z
N MET A 1 -0.67 9.48 -31.01
CA MET A 1 -0.58 9.77 -29.55
C MET A 1 -1.21 8.61 -28.80
N PRO A 2 -0.47 7.80 -28.03
CA PRO A 2 -1.04 6.65 -27.33
C PRO A 2 -1.78 7.13 -26.07
N VAL A 3 -3.06 6.78 -25.96
CA VAL A 3 -3.91 7.16 -24.83
C VAL A 3 -3.54 6.30 -23.63
N LYS A 4 -2.85 6.88 -22.64
CA LYS A 4 -2.51 6.22 -21.38
C LYS A 4 -3.80 5.79 -20.69
N ARG A 5 -3.93 4.48 -20.45
CA ARG A 5 -5.09 3.84 -19.83
C ARG A 5 -5.50 4.57 -18.55
N ARG A 6 -6.79 4.88 -18.42
CA ARG A 6 -7.43 5.46 -17.23
C ARG A 6 -7.20 4.56 -16.02
N LYS A 7 -6.13 4.80 -15.27
CA LYS A 7 -5.98 4.30 -13.90
C LYS A 7 -7.12 4.92 -13.10
N SER A 8 -7.91 4.09 -12.42
CA SER A 8 -9.08 4.50 -11.63
C SER A 8 -8.78 5.77 -10.82
N LYS A 9 -9.59 6.82 -11.00
CA LYS A 9 -9.41 8.16 -10.42
C LYS A 9 -9.22 8.16 -8.88
N ARG A 10 -9.67 7.10 -8.19
CA ARG A 10 -9.54 6.92 -6.73
C ARG A 10 -8.18 6.38 -6.28
N MET A 11 -7.46 5.65 -7.14
CA MET A 11 -6.10 5.17 -6.84
C MET A 11 -5.02 6.18 -7.25
N ALA A 12 -5.41 7.29 -7.88
CA ALA A 12 -4.48 8.29 -8.41
C ALA A 12 -4.16 9.43 -7.42
N THR A 13 -4.80 9.48 -6.24
CA THR A 13 -4.65 10.60 -5.30
C THR A 13 -3.66 10.36 -4.17
N ALA A 14 -3.52 9.14 -3.65
CA ALA A 14 -2.51 8.86 -2.62
C ALA A 14 -1.20 8.39 -3.23
N SER A 15 -0.11 9.03 -2.83
CA SER A 15 1.24 8.63 -3.21
C SER A 15 1.63 7.32 -2.52
N LEU A 16 2.74 6.73 -2.96
CA LEU A 16 3.30 5.56 -2.28
C LEU A 16 3.62 5.88 -0.81
N GLU A 17 4.08 7.11 -0.52
CA GLU A 17 4.40 7.56 0.84
C GLU A 17 3.15 7.56 1.74
N THR A 18 2.00 8.01 1.22
CA THR A 18 0.71 7.94 1.94
C THR A 18 0.34 6.50 2.31
N TRP A 19 0.66 5.53 1.45
CA TRP A 19 0.34 4.13 1.67
C TRP A 19 1.41 3.37 2.47
N GLU A 20 2.65 3.84 2.48
CA GLU A 20 3.81 3.15 3.06
C GLU A 20 3.57 2.84 4.53
N LEU A 21 3.23 3.86 5.32
CA LEU A 21 3.02 3.70 6.77
C LEU A 21 1.84 2.76 7.07
N TYR A 22 0.75 2.88 6.31
CA TYR A 22 -0.40 2.00 6.47
C TYR A 22 -0.08 0.56 6.10
N LEU A 23 0.63 0.32 5.00
CA LEU A 23 1.01 -1.03 4.58
C LEU A 23 2.10 -1.65 5.47
N GLU A 24 2.89 -0.80 6.13
CA GLU A 24 3.88 -1.20 7.12
C GLU A 24 3.26 -1.60 8.45
N CYS A 25 2.38 -0.75 9.02
CA CYS A 25 1.86 -0.89 10.39
C CYS A 25 0.39 -1.36 10.47
N GLY A 26 -0.36 -1.34 9.37
CA GLY A 26 -1.80 -1.63 9.33
C GLY A 26 -2.70 -0.54 9.94
N THR A 27 -2.12 0.64 10.23
CA THR A 27 -2.81 1.78 10.86
C THR A 27 -2.42 3.06 10.16
N ASP A 28 -3.41 3.91 9.87
CA ASP A 28 -3.20 5.25 9.33
C ASP A 28 -3.04 6.22 10.51
N TYR A 29 -1.78 6.45 10.92
CA TYR A 29 -1.49 7.28 12.10
C TYR A 29 -1.74 8.77 11.88
N PHE A 30 -1.73 9.22 10.63
CA PHE A 30 -1.77 10.63 10.27
C PHE A 30 -3.08 11.02 9.56
N ASP A 31 -4.03 10.07 9.46
CA ASP A 31 -5.26 10.25 8.68
C ASP A 31 -4.95 10.61 7.20
N ASP A 32 -3.76 10.26 6.68
CA ASP A 32 -3.31 10.61 5.33
C ASP A 32 -4.18 9.94 4.26
N LEU A 33 -4.68 8.72 4.55
CA LEU A 33 -5.63 8.03 3.68
C LEU A 33 -7.02 8.66 3.77
N ALA A 34 -7.40 9.18 4.93
CA ALA A 34 -8.65 9.89 5.08
C ALA A 34 -8.64 11.24 4.34
N ASP A 35 -7.54 11.99 4.45
CA ASP A 35 -7.33 13.25 3.74
C ASP A 35 -7.25 13.03 2.21
N ALA A 36 -6.72 11.89 1.77
CA ALA A 36 -6.76 11.46 0.37
C ALA A 36 -8.14 10.97 -0.12
N GLY A 37 -9.14 10.90 0.77
CA GLY A 37 -10.50 10.44 0.48
C GLY A 37 -10.60 8.94 0.21
N ILE A 38 -9.68 8.15 0.75
CA ILE A 38 -9.58 6.69 0.55
C ILE A 38 -10.35 5.94 1.62
N ALA A 39 -10.31 6.43 2.86
CA ALA A 39 -11.06 5.91 3.99
C ALA A 39 -11.79 7.05 4.71
N PRO A 40 -12.86 6.77 5.48
CA PRO A 40 -13.39 7.74 6.43
C PRO A 40 -12.34 8.06 7.52
N LYS A 41 -12.42 9.27 8.08
CA LYS A 41 -11.52 9.69 9.16
C LYS A 41 -11.67 8.79 10.40
N GLY A 42 -10.55 8.32 10.94
CA GLY A 42 -10.54 7.40 12.08
C GLY A 42 -10.99 5.97 11.74
N GLU A 43 -11.22 5.66 10.47
CA GLU A 43 -11.55 4.31 9.99
C GLU A 43 -10.44 3.75 9.10
N ARG A 44 -10.34 2.42 9.06
CA ARG A 44 -9.40 1.74 8.16
C ARG A 44 -9.99 1.68 6.75
N PRO A 45 -9.17 1.80 5.68
CA PRO A 45 -9.62 1.50 4.33
C PRO A 45 -10.10 0.05 4.27
N SER A 46 -11.00 -0.25 3.34
CA SER A 46 -11.45 -1.62 3.15
C SER A 46 -10.29 -2.51 2.68
N ASP A 47 -10.35 -3.79 3.05
CA ASP A 47 -9.34 -4.78 2.68
C ASP A 47 -9.12 -4.84 1.16
N ASP A 48 -10.17 -4.63 0.35
CA ASP A 48 -10.06 -4.62 -1.11
C ASP A 48 -9.23 -3.44 -1.63
N ILE A 49 -9.40 -2.25 -1.04
CA ILE A 49 -8.64 -1.05 -1.42
C ILE A 49 -7.20 -1.18 -0.95
N ALA A 50 -6.99 -1.61 0.30
CA ALA A 50 -5.66 -1.88 0.86
C ALA A 50 -4.91 -2.93 0.03
N ARG A 51 -5.59 -4.01 -0.38
CA ARG A 51 -5.01 -5.03 -1.26
C ARG A 51 -4.68 -4.50 -2.64
N ALA A 52 -5.53 -3.65 -3.22
CA ALA A 52 -5.25 -3.02 -4.50
C ALA A 52 -4.01 -2.11 -4.42
N ALA A 53 -3.86 -1.35 -3.33
CA ALA A 53 -2.68 -0.52 -3.07
C ALA A 53 -1.44 -1.38 -2.88
N TRP A 54 -1.54 -2.46 -2.10
CA TRP A 54 -0.47 -3.43 -1.91
C TRP A 54 -0.01 -4.02 -3.26
N LEU A 55 -0.92 -4.49 -4.10
CA LEU A 55 -0.56 -5.00 -5.43
C LEU A 55 0.07 -3.94 -6.35
N ALA A 56 -0.24 -2.67 -6.15
CA ALA A 56 0.31 -1.57 -6.95
C ALA A 56 1.71 -1.14 -6.49
N TYR A 57 1.99 -1.18 -5.18
CA TYR A 57 3.19 -0.58 -4.58
C TYR A 57 4.14 -1.57 -3.90
N ALA A 58 3.74 -2.84 -3.73
CA ALA A 58 4.56 -3.84 -3.03
C ALA A 58 5.95 -4.01 -3.62
N ASP A 59 6.09 -3.95 -4.95
CA ASP A 59 7.41 -4.12 -5.57
C ASP A 59 8.39 -3.01 -5.13
N GLU A 60 7.93 -1.78 -4.99
CA GLU A 60 8.79 -0.66 -4.57
C GLU A 60 8.97 -0.63 -3.05
N LEU A 61 7.91 -0.89 -2.28
CA LEU A 61 7.96 -0.94 -0.82
C LEU A 61 8.87 -2.06 -0.32
N LEU A 62 8.76 -3.27 -0.88
CA LEU A 62 9.61 -4.39 -0.49
C LEU A 62 11.08 -4.14 -0.82
N ASP A 63 11.38 -3.42 -1.90
CA ASP A 63 12.76 -3.06 -2.23
C ASP A 63 13.32 -2.01 -1.26
N ARG A 64 12.53 -0.96 -0.98
CA ARG A 64 12.86 0.07 0.01
C ARG A 64 13.11 -0.53 1.39
N TRP A 65 12.15 -1.33 1.87
CA TRP A 65 12.20 -1.99 3.17
C TRP A 65 13.34 -2.97 3.32
N ARG A 66 13.78 -3.62 2.23
CA ARG A 66 14.93 -4.52 2.26
C ARG A 66 16.21 -3.81 2.71
N SER A 67 16.35 -2.53 2.40
CA SER A 67 17.53 -1.73 2.73
C SER A 67 17.34 -0.81 3.94
N SER A 68 16.11 -0.39 4.23
CA SER A 68 15.83 0.60 5.29
C SER A 68 15.30 0.03 6.60
N ARG A 69 14.67 -1.16 6.60
CA ARG A 69 14.05 -1.70 7.83
C ARG A 69 15.08 -2.34 8.75
N HIS A 70 14.90 -2.08 10.04
CA HIS A 70 15.60 -2.82 11.09
C HIS A 70 14.93 -4.17 11.34
N VAL A 71 15.74 -5.20 11.60
CA VAL A 71 15.27 -6.58 11.84
C VAL A 71 14.26 -6.67 13.00
N GLU A 72 14.38 -5.79 14.00
CA GLU A 72 13.49 -5.74 15.17
C GLU A 72 12.07 -5.23 14.85
N GLN A 73 11.86 -4.57 13.72
CA GLN A 73 10.54 -4.07 13.31
C GLN A 73 9.58 -5.18 12.85
N GLY A 74 10.05 -6.44 12.78
CA GLY A 74 9.24 -7.58 12.40
C GLY A 74 8.79 -7.55 10.92
N VAL A 75 7.78 -8.35 10.60
CA VAL A 75 7.23 -8.44 9.24
C VAL A 75 6.23 -7.30 9.03
N PRO A 76 6.29 -6.56 7.90
CA PRO A 76 5.29 -5.55 7.56
C PRO A 76 3.87 -6.13 7.57
N TRP A 77 2.90 -5.37 8.09
CA TRP A 77 1.51 -5.79 8.20
C TRP A 77 0.92 -6.25 6.86
N ALA A 78 1.21 -5.57 5.76
CA ALA A 78 0.70 -5.95 4.44
C ALA A 78 1.24 -7.31 3.96
N LEU A 79 2.47 -7.67 4.33
CA LEU A 79 3.03 -8.99 4.05
C LEU A 79 2.32 -10.08 4.87
N GLU A 80 2.05 -9.82 6.15
CA GLU A 80 1.32 -10.78 7.00
C GLU A 80 -0.14 -10.93 6.54
N ARG A 81 -0.80 -9.83 6.19
CA ARG A 81 -2.23 -9.79 5.85
C ARG A 81 -2.53 -10.31 4.44
N PHE A 82 -1.73 -9.92 3.45
CA PHE A 82 -2.01 -10.20 2.04
C PHE A 82 -1.00 -11.15 1.39
N GLY A 83 0.15 -11.38 2.02
CA GLY A 83 1.26 -12.17 1.47
C GLY A 83 2.12 -11.41 0.46
N ASP A 84 3.23 -12.04 0.05
CA ASP A 84 4.11 -11.50 -0.98
C ASP A 84 3.48 -11.64 -2.38
N PRO A 85 3.18 -10.52 -3.07
CA PRO A 85 2.55 -10.56 -4.39
C PRO A 85 3.50 -11.03 -5.50
N ARG A 86 4.83 -10.98 -5.28
CA ARG A 86 5.84 -11.47 -6.24
C ARG A 86 5.82 -12.99 -6.36
N VAL A 87 5.47 -13.70 -5.27
CA VAL A 87 5.38 -15.17 -5.27
C VAL A 87 4.26 -15.66 -6.20
N ARG A 88 3.18 -14.87 -6.37
CA ARG A 88 2.05 -15.21 -7.25
C ARG A 88 2.28 -14.93 -8.73
N ARG A 89 3.32 -14.18 -9.12
CA ARG A 89 3.63 -13.87 -10.53
C ARG A 89 4.31 -15.00 -11.31
N ARG A 90 4.59 -16.16 -10.67
CA ARG A 90 5.06 -17.37 -11.36
C ARG A 90 3.88 -18.19 -11.89
N ARG A 91 3.29 -17.80 -13.01
CA ARG A 91 2.62 -18.74 -13.93
C ARG A 91 2.43 -18.15 -15.32
#